data_AF-A0A329ZCC0-F1
#
_entry.id   AF-A0A329ZCC0-F1
#
_cell.length_a   1.000
_cell.length_b   1.000
_cell.length_c   1.000
_cell.angle_alpha   90.00
_cell.angle_beta   90.00
_cell.angle_gamma   90.00
#
_symmetry.space_group_name_H-M   'P 1'
#
loop_
_entity.id
_entity.type
_entity.pdbx_description
1 polymer ?
#
loop_
_entity_poly.entity_id
_entity_poly.type
_entity_poly.pdbx_seq_one_letter_code
_entity_poly.pdbx_strand_id
1 'polypeptide(L)'
;MDNAYAQLVQVQKEEIANLKVEIESLHAQVMQKDRELETLTNYIKELESRNQEITEVLDEKKNSLKAIQESAKSFGVEIDELLHMLFYLQNQEKIQDSNAYIQSVQLNEDKDLLFGLNIANEFLAQSSEQTIKYYLFNLGCKFYQTFDLPNLHPQNKTDLILIGETFSSFVCLQTYNQDESLRGLIEMLPADMLNPVQIRYYGNLDLRGYFELFVQKLQQNDNAI
;
A
#
# COMPACT_ATOMS: atom_id res chain seq x y z
N MET A 1 90.46 0.95 -37.19
CA MET A 1 89.75 0.94 -35.89
C MET A 1 88.99 2.25 -35.66
N ASP A 2 89.51 3.40 -36.09
CA ASP A 2 88.90 4.72 -35.82
C ASP A 2 87.50 4.97 -36.42
N ASN A 3 87.18 4.40 -37.59
CA ASN A 3 85.87 4.63 -38.23
C ASN A 3 84.72 3.91 -37.49
N ALA A 4 84.93 2.66 -37.05
CA ALA A 4 83.93 1.90 -36.30
C ALA A 4 83.64 2.52 -34.92
N TYR A 5 84.67 3.09 -34.28
CA TYR A 5 84.52 3.79 -33.01
C TYR A 5 83.75 5.12 -33.18
N ALA A 6 84.03 5.87 -34.24
CA ALA A 6 83.29 7.11 -34.54
C ALA A 6 81.80 6.84 -34.85
N GLN A 7 81.49 5.78 -35.59
CA GLN A 7 80.11 5.35 -35.86
C GLN A 7 79.38 4.94 -34.58
N LEU A 8 80.02 4.18 -33.69
CA LEU A 8 79.44 3.79 -32.41
C LEU A 8 79.11 5.01 -31.52
N VAL A 9 80.02 5.99 -31.45
CA VAL A 9 79.80 7.23 -30.69
C VAL A 9 78.65 8.04 -31.28
N GLN A 10 78.47 8.04 -32.60
CA GLN A 10 77.36 8.74 -33.25
C GLN A 10 76.02 8.07 -32.94
N VAL A 11 75.93 6.73 -33.04
CA VAL A 11 74.73 5.96 -32.68
C VAL A 11 74.35 6.19 -31.21
N GLN A 12 75.32 6.16 -30.29
CA GLN A 12 75.08 6.43 -28.88
C GLN A 12 74.58 7.85 -28.62
N LYS A 13 75.06 8.85 -29.37
CA LYS A 13 74.57 10.23 -29.25
C LYS A 13 73.12 10.37 -29.74
N GLU A 14 72.78 9.70 -30.84
CA GLU A 14 71.41 9.67 -31.37
C GLU A 14 70.46 8.97 -30.39
N GLU A 15 70.90 7.86 -29.79
CA GLU A 15 70.13 7.13 -28.77
C GLU A 15 69.92 7.96 -27.49
N ILE A 16 70.96 8.65 -27.01
CA ILE A 16 70.83 9.58 -25.87
C ILE A 16 69.87 10.73 -26.19
N ALA A 17 69.92 11.28 -27.40
CA ALA A 17 69.00 12.34 -27.82
C ALA A 17 67.55 11.85 -27.85
N ASN A 18 67.31 10.65 -28.38
CA ASN A 18 65.98 10.03 -28.42
C ASN A 18 65.44 9.75 -27.01
N LEU A 19 66.26 9.16 -26.12
CA LEU A 19 65.90 8.91 -24.73
C LEU A 19 65.58 10.20 -23.98
N LYS A 20 66.29 11.30 -24.28
CA LYS A 20 66.01 12.60 -23.66
C LYS A 20 64.64 13.14 -24.08
N VAL A 21 64.29 13.04 -25.36
CA VAL A 21 62.96 13.42 -25.87
C VAL A 21 61.87 12.56 -25.25
N GLU A 22 62.11 11.25 -25.10
CA GLU A 22 61.17 10.32 -24.46
C GLU A 22 60.96 10.65 -22.98
N ILE A 23 62.02 10.96 -22.24
CA ILE A 23 61.95 11.41 -20.84
C ILE A 23 61.14 12.71 -20.71
N GLU A 24 61.38 13.69 -21.59
CA GLU A 24 60.63 14.96 -21.59
C GLU A 24 59.14 14.73 -21.88
N SER A 25 58.82 13.84 -22.82
CA SER A 25 57.44 13.43 -23.14
C SER A 25 56.76 12.73 -21.96
N LEU A 26 57.42 11.75 -21.36
CA LEU A 26 56.90 11.03 -20.18
C LEU A 26 56.71 11.97 -19.00
N HIS A 27 57.62 12.92 -18.78
CA HIS A 27 57.49 13.92 -17.73
C HIS A 27 56.26 14.81 -17.94
N ALA A 28 56.00 15.25 -19.17
CA ALA A 28 54.80 16.01 -19.50
C ALA A 28 53.51 15.19 -19.27
N GLN A 29 53.52 13.90 -19.61
CA GLN A 29 52.37 13.01 -19.37
C GLN A 29 52.11 12.79 -17.88
N VAL A 30 53.15 12.60 -17.07
CA VAL A 30 53.02 12.48 -15.60
C VAL A 30 52.42 13.76 -15.02
N MET A 31 52.93 14.93 -15.41
CA MET A 31 52.40 16.23 -14.95
C MET A 31 50.93 16.43 -15.34
N GLN A 32 50.53 15.96 -16.52
CA GLN A 32 49.12 16.00 -16.91
C GLN A 32 48.27 15.07 -16.04
N LYS A 33 48.73 13.83 -15.80
CA LYS A 33 48.02 12.85 -14.98
C LYS A 33 47.89 13.29 -13.52
N ASP A 34 48.91 13.96 -12.97
CA ASP A 34 48.85 14.52 -11.61
C ASP A 34 47.75 15.59 -11.49
N ARG A 35 47.57 16.44 -12.51
CA ARG A 35 46.47 17.42 -12.54
C ARG A 35 45.09 16.78 -12.67
N GLU A 36 44.99 15.72 -13.49
CA GLU A 36 43.75 14.94 -13.62
C GLU A 36 43.39 14.28 -12.28
N LEU A 37 44.36 13.71 -11.58
CA LEU A 37 44.18 13.10 -10.25
C LEU A 37 43.75 14.13 -9.20
N GLU A 38 44.37 15.32 -9.19
CA GLU A 38 43.98 16.40 -8.29
C GLU A 38 42.52 16.82 -8.52
N THR A 39 42.11 16.96 -9.79
CA THR A 39 40.74 17.30 -10.17
C THR A 39 39.75 16.25 -9.69
N LEU A 40 40.04 14.97 -9.96
CA LEU A 40 39.20 13.85 -9.52
C LEU A 40 39.12 13.76 -8.00
N THR A 41 40.23 14.00 -7.29
CA THR A 41 40.27 13.99 -5.83
C THR A 41 39.36 15.07 -5.24
N ASN A 42 39.38 16.28 -5.82
CA ASN A 42 38.50 17.37 -5.38
C ASN A 42 37.03 17.05 -5.65
N TYR A 43 36.73 16.44 -6.80
CA TYR A 43 35.37 16.01 -7.11
C TYR A 43 34.85 14.91 -6.17
N ILE A 44 35.70 13.95 -5.79
CA ILE A 44 35.36 12.92 -4.81
C ILE A 44 35.00 13.56 -3.46
N LYS A 45 35.80 14.52 -2.98
CA LYS A 45 35.51 15.23 -1.73
C LYS A 45 34.18 15.99 -1.77
N GLU A 46 33.86 16.61 -2.91
CA GLU A 46 32.58 17.30 -3.09
C GLU A 46 31.40 16.31 -3.04
N LEU A 47 31.53 15.16 -3.71
CA LEU A 47 30.52 14.10 -3.66
C LEU A 47 30.35 13.51 -2.25
N GLU A 48 31.44 13.31 -1.52
CA GLU A 48 31.42 12.84 -0.13
C GLU A 48 30.68 13.84 0.77
N SER A 49 30.98 15.13 0.65
CA SER A 49 30.28 16.19 1.38
C SER A 49 28.79 16.19 1.08
N ARG A 50 28.42 16.09 -0.20
CA ARG A 50 27.00 16.08 -0.61
C ARG A 50 26.27 14.82 -0.12
N ASN A 51 26.92 13.66 -0.11
CA ASN A 51 26.34 12.44 0.44
C ASN A 51 26.09 12.55 1.95
N GLN A 52 26.99 13.22 2.68
CA GLN A 52 26.80 13.49 4.09
C GLN A 52 25.58 14.39 4.33
N GLU A 53 25.45 15.50 3.60
CA GLU A 53 24.28 16.38 3.68
C GLU A 53 22.97 15.64 3.37
N ILE A 54 22.96 14.79 2.34
CA ILE A 54 21.77 14.01 1.98
C ILE A 54 21.38 13.05 3.11
N THR A 55 22.37 12.44 3.76
CA THR A 55 22.13 11.50 4.86
C THR A 55 21.54 12.22 6.07
N GLU A 56 22.06 13.40 6.42
CA GLU A 56 21.53 14.23 7.49
C GLU A 56 20.07 14.64 7.22
N VAL A 57 19.77 15.11 6.01
CA VAL A 57 18.39 15.46 5.61
C VAL A 57 17.46 14.24 5.67
N LEU A 58 17.95 13.06 5.28
CA LEU A 58 17.15 11.84 5.29
C LEU A 58 16.80 11.41 6.71
N ASP A 59 17.73 11.54 7.65
CA ASP A 59 17.48 11.27 9.08
C ASP A 59 16.49 12.28 9.68
N GLU A 60 16.61 13.57 9.36
CA GLU A 60 15.62 14.59 9.79
C GLU A 60 14.21 14.28 9.27
N LYS A 61 14.08 13.89 8.00
CA LYS A 61 12.78 13.52 7.40
C LYS A 61 12.22 12.26 8.05
N LYS A 62 13.05 11.26 8.34
CA LYS A 62 12.64 10.04 9.04
C LYS A 62 12.11 10.34 10.44
N ASN A 63 12.76 11.23 11.17
CA ASN A 63 12.28 11.67 12.49
C ASN A 63 10.97 12.45 12.40
N SER A 64 10.84 13.33 11.41
CA SER A 64 9.59 14.06 11.16
C SER A 64 8.42 13.12 10.84
N LEU A 65 8.66 12.08 10.02
CA LEU A 65 7.64 11.07 9.72
C LEU A 65 7.19 10.29 10.95
N LYS A 66 8.13 9.91 11.84
CA LYS A 66 7.78 9.26 13.11
C LYS A 66 6.89 10.15 13.97
N ALA A 67 7.24 11.44 14.11
CA ALA A 67 6.44 12.39 14.89
C ALA A 67 5.03 12.59 14.30
N ILE A 68 4.90 12.63 12.97
CA ILE A 68 3.61 12.69 12.28
C ILE A 68 2.81 11.41 12.55
N GLN A 69 3.44 10.25 12.47
CA GLN A 69 2.77 8.96 12.73
C GLN A 69 2.25 8.87 14.18
N GLU A 70 3.05 9.32 15.15
CA GLU A 70 2.64 9.38 16.55
C GLU A 70 1.48 10.36 16.75
N SER A 71 1.54 11.53 16.11
CA SER A 71 0.47 12.53 16.16
C SER A 71 -0.83 12.00 15.54
N ALA A 72 -0.76 11.33 14.39
CA ALA A 72 -1.93 10.73 13.75
C ALA A 72 -2.58 9.65 14.64
N LYS A 73 -1.76 8.86 15.34
CA LYS A 73 -2.25 7.87 16.31
C LYS A 73 -2.94 8.55 17.51
N SER A 74 -2.37 9.62 18.06
CA SER A 74 -3.01 10.41 19.13
C SER A 74 -4.34 10.98 18.67
N PHE A 75 -4.38 11.57 17.47
CA PHE A 75 -5.59 12.15 16.90
C PHE A 75 -6.70 11.11 16.69
N GLY A 76 -6.35 9.87 16.31
CA GLY A 76 -7.31 8.77 16.25
C GLY A 76 -7.95 8.47 17.61
N VAL A 77 -7.15 8.44 18.69
CA VAL A 77 -7.66 8.26 20.06
C VAL A 77 -8.54 9.43 20.48
N GLU A 78 -8.12 10.67 20.18
CA GLU A 78 -8.91 11.88 20.48
C GLU A 78 -10.24 11.91 19.72
N ILE A 79 -10.27 11.45 18.47
CA ILE A 79 -11.51 11.27 17.71
C ILE A 79 -12.41 10.23 18.39
N ASP A 80 -11.86 9.09 18.78
CA ASP A 80 -12.63 8.04 19.47
C ASP A 80 -13.23 8.57 20.79
N GLU A 81 -12.45 9.33 21.56
CA GLU A 81 -12.93 9.99 22.78
C GLU A 81 -14.01 11.04 22.49
N LEU A 82 -13.85 11.86 21.45
CA LEU A 82 -14.85 12.83 21.02
C LEU A 82 -16.12 12.16 20.52
N LEU A 83 -16.02 11.04 19.80
CA LEU A 83 -17.17 10.24 19.39
C LEU A 83 -17.89 9.67 20.61
N HIS A 84 -17.14 9.13 21.59
CA HIS A 84 -17.70 8.68 22.86
C HIS A 84 -18.41 9.81 23.61
N MET A 85 -17.86 11.02 23.62
CA MET A 85 -18.44 12.18 24.30
C MET A 85 -19.68 12.71 23.57
N LEU A 86 -19.61 12.88 22.25
CA LEU A 86 -20.76 13.27 21.43
C LEU A 86 -21.89 12.25 21.57
N PHE A 87 -21.55 10.96 21.68
CA PHE A 87 -22.52 9.91 21.95
C PHE A 87 -23.16 10.05 23.34
N TYR A 88 -22.36 10.28 24.39
CA TYR A 88 -22.87 10.54 25.74
C TYR A 88 -23.80 11.76 25.78
N LEU A 89 -23.48 12.81 25.02
CA LEU A 89 -24.25 14.05 24.97
C LEU A 89 -25.50 13.95 24.08
N GLN A 90 -25.46 13.20 22.97
CA GLN A 90 -26.62 13.01 22.08
C GLN A 90 -27.62 11.99 22.64
N ASN A 91 -27.22 11.05 23.50
CA ASN A 91 -28.02 9.87 23.83
C ASN A 91 -28.22 9.63 25.33
N GLN A 92 -28.69 10.61 26.09
CA GLN A 92 -29.14 10.33 27.47
C GLN A 92 -30.31 9.29 27.56
N GLU A 93 -30.93 8.88 26.44
CA GLU A 93 -31.98 7.83 26.41
C GLU A 93 -31.69 6.59 25.51
N LYS A 94 -30.60 6.52 24.73
CA LYS A 94 -30.36 5.43 23.73
C LYS A 94 -29.06 4.62 23.88
N ILE A 95 -28.32 4.79 24.98
CA ILE A 95 -26.99 4.16 25.20
C ILE A 95 -27.00 2.61 25.21
N GLN A 96 -28.12 1.97 25.54
CA GLN A 96 -28.19 0.50 25.59
C GLN A 96 -28.23 -0.15 24.20
N ASP A 97 -28.94 0.46 23.24
CA ASP A 97 -29.12 -0.12 21.90
C ASP A 97 -27.86 -0.02 21.04
N SER A 98 -27.06 1.03 21.20
CA SER A 98 -25.80 1.18 20.46
C SER A 98 -24.74 0.18 20.94
N ASN A 99 -24.54 0.04 22.25
CA ASN A 99 -23.53 -0.89 22.77
C ASN A 99 -23.89 -2.34 22.41
N ALA A 100 -25.18 -2.70 22.50
CA ALA A 100 -25.66 -3.99 22.04
C ALA A 100 -25.40 -4.20 20.54
N TYR A 101 -25.66 -3.18 19.71
CA TYR A 101 -25.38 -3.24 18.28
C TYR A 101 -23.88 -3.38 17.98
N ILE A 102 -23.04 -2.53 18.55
CA ILE A 102 -21.59 -2.53 18.33
C ILE A 102 -20.97 -3.87 18.75
N GLN A 103 -21.45 -4.47 19.84
CA GLN A 103 -21.02 -5.80 20.28
C GLN A 103 -21.54 -6.92 19.36
N SER A 104 -22.67 -6.72 18.69
CA SER A 104 -23.24 -7.70 17.75
C SER A 104 -22.52 -7.74 16.39
N VAL A 105 -21.90 -6.63 15.98
CA VAL A 105 -21.12 -6.56 14.74
C VAL A 105 -19.74 -7.15 14.99
N GLN A 106 -19.39 -8.17 14.22
CA GLN A 106 -18.11 -8.87 14.28
C GLN A 106 -17.49 -8.77 12.89
N LEU A 107 -16.44 -7.97 12.75
CA LEU A 107 -15.70 -7.85 11.51
C LEU A 107 -14.36 -8.56 11.70
N ASN A 108 -13.88 -9.25 10.68
CA ASN A 108 -12.52 -9.75 10.67
C ASN A 108 -11.52 -8.61 10.42
N GLU A 109 -10.27 -8.86 10.77
CA GLU A 109 -9.17 -7.92 10.56
C GLU A 109 -8.81 -7.75 9.07
N ASP A 110 -9.15 -8.72 8.21
CA ASP A 110 -8.82 -8.69 6.78
C ASP A 110 -9.75 -7.76 5.99
N LYS A 111 -9.34 -6.50 5.90
CA LYS A 111 -10.08 -5.44 5.21
C LYS A 111 -10.24 -5.65 3.71
N ASP A 112 -9.39 -6.48 3.07
CA ASP A 112 -9.51 -6.74 1.63
C ASP A 112 -10.77 -7.55 1.31
N LEU A 113 -11.37 -8.18 2.32
CA LEU A 113 -12.61 -8.94 2.21
C LEU A 113 -13.84 -8.13 2.67
N LEU A 114 -13.69 -6.82 2.85
CA LEU A 114 -14.76 -5.90 3.21
C LEU A 114 -15.18 -5.03 2.02
N PHE A 115 -16.47 -5.08 1.68
CA PHE A 115 -17.04 -4.41 0.51
C PHE A 115 -18.16 -3.46 0.94
N GLY A 116 -17.98 -2.17 0.65
CA GLY A 116 -18.95 -1.14 0.98
C GLY A 116 -20.16 -1.16 0.04
N LEU A 117 -21.37 -1.17 0.60
CA LEU A 117 -22.60 -0.91 -0.15
C LEU A 117 -22.95 0.57 0.01
N ASN A 118 -22.64 1.37 -1.02
CA ASN A 118 -22.71 2.84 -0.97
C ASN A 118 -21.87 3.44 0.18
N ILE A 119 -20.71 2.83 0.46
CA ILE A 119 -19.67 3.31 1.38
C ILE A 119 -18.36 3.39 0.59
N ALA A 120 -17.61 4.49 0.74
CA ALA A 120 -16.34 4.68 0.04
C ALA A 120 -15.27 3.68 0.50
N ASN A 121 -14.53 3.12 -0.46
CA ASN A 121 -13.47 2.15 -0.17
C ASN A 121 -12.33 2.77 0.65
N GLU A 122 -12.01 4.05 0.41
CA GLU A 122 -10.99 4.79 1.16
C GLU A 122 -11.35 4.87 2.66
N PHE A 123 -12.64 5.03 2.97
CA PHE A 123 -13.11 5.03 4.35
C PHE A 123 -12.89 3.68 5.02
N LEU A 124 -13.24 2.57 4.36
CA LEU A 124 -13.05 1.22 4.91
C LEU A 124 -11.56 0.91 5.13
N ALA A 125 -10.71 1.28 4.17
CA ALA A 125 -9.27 1.08 4.24
C ALA A 125 -8.62 1.82 5.42
N GLN A 126 -9.03 3.06 5.69
CA GLN A 126 -8.38 3.95 6.67
C GLN A 126 -9.01 3.90 8.07
N SER A 127 -10.27 3.51 8.20
CA SER A 127 -10.99 3.56 9.47
C SER A 127 -10.68 2.39 10.40
N SER A 128 -10.74 2.60 11.72
CA SER A 128 -10.67 1.47 12.66
C SER A 128 -11.93 0.60 12.56
N GLU A 129 -11.86 -0.66 13.01
CA GLU A 129 -13.02 -1.54 13.11
C GLU A 129 -14.15 -0.87 13.92
N GLN A 130 -13.79 -0.25 15.04
CA GLN A 130 -14.73 0.45 15.91
C GLN A 130 -15.41 1.62 15.19
N THR A 131 -14.65 2.42 14.43
CA THR A 131 -15.19 3.50 13.60
C THR A 131 -16.18 2.98 12.57
N ILE A 132 -15.88 1.85 11.90
CA ILE A 132 -16.78 1.22 10.92
C ILE A 132 -18.08 0.76 11.60
N LYS A 133 -18.00 0.10 12.76
CA LYS A 133 -19.19 -0.34 13.52
C LYS A 133 -20.10 0.84 13.88
N TYR A 134 -19.54 1.93 14.38
CA TYR A 134 -20.29 3.14 14.67
C TYR A 134 -20.89 3.78 13.43
N TYR A 135 -20.15 3.79 12.33
CA TYR A 135 -20.65 4.30 11.05
C TYR A 135 -21.87 3.50 10.58
N LEU A 136 -21.83 2.16 10.63
CA LEU A 136 -22.96 1.30 10.29
C LEU A 136 -24.18 1.54 11.19
N PHE A 137 -23.97 1.71 12.50
CA PHE A 137 -25.03 2.08 13.43
C PHE A 137 -25.71 3.40 13.03
N ASN A 138 -24.92 4.43 12.73
CA ASN A 138 -25.42 5.75 12.32
C ASN A 138 -26.15 5.73 10.98
N LEU A 139 -25.80 4.79 10.09
CA LEU A 139 -26.51 4.55 8.84
C LEU A 139 -27.82 3.78 9.02
N GLY A 140 -28.19 3.39 10.25
CA GLY A 140 -29.39 2.62 10.53
C GLY A 140 -29.31 1.17 10.05
N CYS A 141 -28.10 0.61 9.99
CA CYS A 141 -27.86 -0.75 9.52
C CYS A 141 -28.32 -1.79 10.55
N LYS A 142 -29.61 -2.12 10.55
CA LYS A 142 -30.23 -3.00 11.56
C LYS A 142 -30.24 -4.49 11.20
N PHE A 143 -29.96 -4.85 9.95
CA PHE A 143 -29.96 -6.24 9.50
C PHE A 143 -28.57 -6.86 9.65
N TYR A 144 -28.55 -8.05 10.23
CA TYR A 144 -27.40 -8.94 10.28
C TYR A 144 -27.79 -10.25 9.61
N GLN A 145 -27.11 -10.60 8.52
CA GLN A 145 -27.45 -11.76 7.71
C GLN A 145 -26.19 -12.48 7.24
N THR A 146 -26.19 -13.81 7.37
CA THR A 146 -25.13 -14.66 6.84
C THR A 146 -25.75 -15.55 5.78
N PHE A 147 -25.09 -15.61 4.62
CA PHE A 147 -25.51 -16.40 3.49
C PHE A 147 -24.41 -17.38 3.10
N ASP A 148 -24.73 -18.67 3.10
CA ASP A 148 -23.83 -19.69 2.59
C ASP A 148 -23.83 -19.65 1.07
N LEU A 149 -22.64 -19.74 0.48
CA LEU A 149 -22.44 -19.92 -0.97
C LEU A 149 -22.09 -21.38 -1.26
N PRO A 150 -23.06 -22.31 -1.23
CA PRO A 150 -22.78 -23.71 -1.52
C PRO A 150 -22.33 -23.85 -2.98
N ASN A 151 -21.31 -24.69 -3.19
CA ASN A 151 -20.71 -25.05 -4.49
C ASN A 151 -19.70 -24.06 -5.09
N LEU A 152 -19.41 -22.93 -4.44
CA LEU A 152 -18.28 -22.08 -4.80
C LEU A 152 -16.99 -22.60 -4.14
N HIS A 153 -15.99 -22.90 -4.97
CA HIS A 153 -14.68 -23.42 -4.55
C HIS A 153 -13.57 -22.45 -4.95
N PRO A 154 -13.50 -21.25 -4.36
CA PRO A 154 -12.44 -20.28 -4.65
C PRO A 154 -11.09 -20.91 -4.29
N GLN A 155 -10.13 -20.82 -5.22
CA GLN A 155 -8.81 -21.42 -5.06
C GLN A 155 -7.86 -20.47 -4.33
N ASN A 156 -8.12 -19.17 -4.42
CA ASN A 156 -7.25 -18.14 -3.87
C ASN A 156 -8.07 -16.94 -3.32
N LYS A 157 -7.40 -16.05 -2.59
CA LYS A 157 -8.01 -14.83 -2.03
C LYS A 157 -8.56 -13.88 -3.11
N THR A 158 -7.93 -13.82 -4.27
CA THR A 158 -8.40 -12.99 -5.41
C THR A 158 -9.77 -13.46 -5.92
N ASP A 159 -10.02 -14.77 -5.95
CA ASP A 159 -11.33 -15.32 -6.33
C ASP A 159 -12.41 -14.88 -5.33
N LEU A 160 -12.10 -14.90 -4.03
CA LEU A 160 -13.01 -14.40 -2.97
C LEU A 160 -13.29 -12.91 -3.11
N ILE A 161 -12.26 -12.11 -3.41
CA ILE A 161 -12.41 -10.68 -3.65
C ILE A 161 -13.33 -10.43 -4.83
N LEU A 162 -13.11 -11.13 -5.95
CA LEU A 162 -13.93 -11.00 -7.15
C LEU A 162 -15.40 -11.37 -6.88
N ILE A 163 -15.67 -12.42 -6.10
CA ILE A 163 -17.02 -12.80 -5.70
C ILE A 163 -17.66 -11.68 -4.87
N GLY A 164 -16.93 -11.12 -3.90
CA GLY A 164 -17.39 -10.01 -3.07
C GLY A 164 -17.70 -8.74 -3.86
N GLU A 165 -16.82 -8.34 -4.78
CA GLU A 165 -17.03 -7.22 -5.71
C GLU A 165 -18.23 -7.44 -6.61
N THR A 166 -18.37 -8.66 -7.15
CA THR A 166 -19.47 -9.01 -8.04
C THR A 166 -20.81 -8.98 -7.30
N PHE A 167 -20.87 -9.57 -6.11
CA PHE A 167 -22.09 -9.59 -5.30
C PHE A 167 -22.46 -8.18 -4.82
N SER A 168 -21.51 -7.41 -4.29
CA SER A 168 -21.77 -6.03 -3.84
C SER A 168 -22.26 -5.13 -4.98
N SER A 169 -21.61 -5.20 -6.15
CA SER A 169 -22.03 -4.48 -7.35
C SER A 169 -23.41 -4.90 -7.83
N PHE A 170 -23.69 -6.21 -7.82
CA PHE A 170 -24.98 -6.76 -8.19
C PHE A 170 -26.10 -6.21 -7.30
N VAL A 171 -25.93 -6.28 -5.98
CA VAL A 171 -26.96 -5.83 -5.03
C VAL A 171 -27.18 -4.33 -5.16
N CYS A 172 -26.11 -3.52 -5.21
CA CYS A 172 -26.20 -2.07 -5.45
C CYS A 172 -27.02 -1.74 -6.71
N LEU A 173 -26.78 -2.46 -7.81
CA LEU A 173 -27.50 -2.27 -9.06
C LEU A 173 -28.98 -2.68 -8.94
N GLN A 174 -29.27 -3.81 -8.30
CA GLN A 174 -30.65 -4.26 -8.10
C GLN A 174 -31.45 -3.27 -7.25
N THR A 175 -30.86 -2.78 -6.16
CA THR A 175 -31.50 -1.80 -5.27
C THR A 175 -31.68 -0.44 -5.95
N TYR A 176 -30.71 -0.01 -6.77
CA TYR A 176 -30.83 1.22 -7.56
C TYR A 176 -32.01 1.16 -8.54
N ASN A 177 -32.21 0.02 -9.20
CA ASN A 177 -33.35 -0.17 -10.11
C ASN A 177 -34.71 -0.18 -9.41
N GLN A 178 -34.73 -0.44 -8.09
CA GLN A 178 -35.93 -0.45 -7.27
C GLN A 178 -36.14 0.85 -6.49
N ASP A 179 -35.31 1.87 -6.71
CA ASP A 179 -35.29 3.15 -5.97
C ASP A 179 -35.11 2.97 -4.45
N GLU A 180 -34.37 1.92 -4.06
CA GLU A 180 -34.06 1.65 -2.66
C GLU A 180 -32.68 2.22 -2.29
N SER A 181 -32.63 3.00 -1.19
CA SER A 181 -31.37 3.53 -0.65
C SER A 181 -30.63 2.48 0.19
N LEU A 182 -29.99 1.52 -0.48
CA LEU A 182 -29.12 0.53 0.18
C LEU A 182 -27.90 1.18 0.82
N ARG A 183 -27.60 0.78 2.06
CA ARG A 183 -26.37 1.11 2.77
C ARG A 183 -25.94 -0.06 3.63
N GLY A 184 -24.64 -0.32 3.68
CA GLY A 184 -24.12 -1.38 4.52
C GLY A 184 -22.74 -1.85 4.14
N LEU A 185 -22.38 -2.99 4.70
CA LEU A 185 -21.10 -3.64 4.53
C LEU A 185 -21.34 -5.12 4.23
N ILE A 186 -20.60 -5.64 3.26
CA ILE A 186 -20.47 -7.06 2.98
C ILE A 186 -19.07 -7.49 3.40
N GLU A 187 -19.00 -8.61 4.11
CA GLU A 187 -17.76 -9.29 4.46
C GLU A 187 -17.77 -10.68 3.82
N MET A 188 -16.69 -11.02 3.12
CA MET A 188 -16.47 -12.37 2.60
C MET A 188 -15.74 -13.22 3.64
N LEU A 189 -16.33 -14.35 4.01
CA LEU A 189 -15.72 -15.34 4.90
C LEU A 189 -15.21 -16.52 4.05
N PRO A 190 -13.90 -16.82 4.08
CA PRO A 190 -13.36 -17.99 3.40
C PRO A 190 -13.95 -19.27 4.00
N ALA A 191 -14.00 -20.34 3.20
CA ALA A 191 -14.41 -21.65 3.69
C ALA A 191 -13.45 -22.16 4.77
N ASP A 192 -13.99 -22.79 5.80
CA ASP A 192 -13.25 -23.48 6.84
C ASP A 192 -13.66 -24.97 6.91
N MET A 193 -13.18 -25.72 7.91
CA MET A 193 -13.51 -27.15 8.05
C MET A 193 -14.99 -27.44 8.33
N LEU A 194 -15.75 -26.45 8.79
CA LEU A 194 -17.13 -26.58 9.26
C LEU A 194 -18.12 -25.84 8.37
N ASN A 195 -17.68 -24.77 7.70
CA ASN A 195 -18.52 -23.84 6.96
C ASN A 195 -18.02 -23.65 5.53
N PRO A 196 -18.92 -23.59 4.54
CA PRO A 196 -18.56 -23.18 3.19
C PRO A 196 -18.17 -21.70 3.16
N VAL A 197 -17.83 -21.17 1.99
CA VAL A 197 -17.68 -19.72 1.81
C VAL A 197 -18.99 -19.04 2.21
N GLN A 198 -18.90 -17.98 3.01
CA GLN A 198 -20.08 -17.24 3.45
C GLN A 198 -19.96 -15.76 3.10
N ILE A 199 -21.10 -15.15 2.83
CA ILE A 199 -21.26 -13.70 2.81
C ILE A 199 -21.91 -13.29 4.12
N ARG A 200 -21.23 -12.43 4.88
CA ARG A 200 -21.79 -11.78 6.06
C ARG A 200 -22.17 -10.35 5.69
N TYR A 201 -23.38 -9.95 6.02
CA TYR A 201 -23.95 -8.66 5.66
C TYR A 201 -24.43 -7.89 6.89
N TYR A 202 -24.08 -6.61 6.90
CA TYR A 202 -24.53 -5.62 7.86
C TYR A 202 -25.12 -4.43 7.11
N GLY A 203 -26.44 -4.21 7.18
CA GLY A 203 -27.01 -3.08 6.46
C GLY A 203 -28.45 -2.73 6.79
N ASN A 204 -28.98 -1.77 6.05
CA ASN A 204 -30.27 -1.13 6.34
C ASN A 204 -31.49 -1.79 5.67
N LEU A 205 -31.27 -2.75 4.76
CA LEU A 205 -32.30 -3.50 4.03
C LEU A 205 -32.15 -5.00 4.26
N ASP A 206 -33.20 -5.80 4.02
CA ASP A 206 -33.10 -7.26 4.03
C ASP A 206 -32.59 -7.74 2.66
N LEU A 207 -31.44 -8.42 2.62
CA LEU A 207 -30.81 -8.89 1.39
C LEU A 207 -31.18 -10.32 0.98
N ARG A 208 -32.05 -11.04 1.69
CA ARG A 208 -32.41 -12.44 1.35
C ARG A 208 -32.89 -12.59 -0.09
N GLY A 209 -33.85 -11.74 -0.51
CA GLY A 209 -34.38 -11.80 -1.87
C GLY A 209 -33.32 -11.49 -2.94
N TYR A 210 -32.43 -10.54 -2.66
CA TYR A 210 -31.33 -10.20 -3.56
C TYR A 210 -30.30 -11.33 -3.65
N PHE A 211 -30.00 -11.98 -2.51
CA PHE A 211 -29.10 -13.13 -2.47
C PHE A 211 -29.66 -14.32 -3.26
N GLU A 212 -30.94 -14.65 -3.10
CA GLU A 212 -31.60 -15.71 -3.86
C GLU A 212 -31.54 -15.45 -5.38
N LEU A 213 -31.82 -14.21 -5.80
CA LEU A 213 -31.70 -13.80 -7.20
C LEU A 213 -30.27 -13.90 -7.73
N PHE A 214 -29.27 -13.57 -6.90
CA PHE A 214 -27.87 -13.69 -7.25
C PHE A 214 -27.46 -15.15 -7.49
N VAL A 215 -27.81 -16.05 -6.57
CA VAL A 215 -27.50 -17.49 -6.68
C VAL A 215 -28.19 -18.10 -7.90
N GLN A 216 -29.44 -17.74 -8.17
CA GLN A 216 -30.15 -18.21 -9.39
C GLN A 216 -29.40 -17.82 -10.67
N LYS A 217 -28.88 -16.59 -10.75
CA LYS A 217 -28.12 -16.13 -11.93
C LYS A 217 -26.78 -16.83 -12.06
N LEU A 218 -26.10 -17.14 -10.96
CA LEU A 218 -24.86 -17.92 -11.00
C LEU A 218 -25.12 -19.33 -11.57
N GLN A 219 -26.17 -20.01 -11.10
CA GLN A 219 -26.53 -21.35 -11.58
C GLN A 219 -27.00 -21.38 -13.04
N GLN A 220 -27.59 -20.29 -13.54
CA GLN A 220 -27.98 -20.18 -14.95
C GLN A 220 -26.78 -20.01 -15.88
N ASN A 221 -25.70 -19.35 -15.42
CA ASN A 221 -24.48 -19.17 -16.20
C ASN A 221 -23.61 -20.44 -16.24
N ASP A 222 -23.62 -21.28 -15.19
CA ASP A 222 -22.91 -22.56 -15.18
C ASP A 222 -23.48 -23.60 -16.18
N ASN A 223 -24.75 -23.43 -16.60
CA ASN A 223 -25.39 -24.30 -17.61
C ASN A 223 -25.23 -23.78 -19.05
N ALA A 224 -24.48 -22.69 -19.26
CA ALA A 224 -24.28 -22.06 -20.57
C ALA A 224 -22.88 -22.31 -21.17
N ILE A 225 -22.11 -23.23 -20.60
CA ILE A 225 -20.78 -23.66 -21.08
C ILE A 225 -20.80 -25.17 -21.35
#